data_AF-A0A9X6WVF0-F1
#
_entry.id   AF-A0A9X6WVF0-F1
#
_cell.length_a   1.000
_cell.length_b   1.000
_cell.length_c   1.000
_cell.angle_alpha   90.00
_cell.angle_beta   90.00
_cell.angle_gamma   90.00
#
_symmetry.space_group_name_H-M   'P 1'
#
loop_
_entity.id
_entity.type
_entity.pdbx_description
1 polymer ?
#
loop_
_entity_poly.entity_id
_entity_poly.type
_entity_poly.pdbx_seq_one_letter_code
_entity_poly.pdbx_strand_id
1 'polypeptide(L)'
;MLDIGIDTELASDYRICMVDRPVIPTAKQKVEHIEVPGRHGSLTKKGAFEDVPLKIKFNLLEDENIKPLIRRIKAWFLNGKTLYFTDDEVYRKIKSVEIGDIANEMEEYGEFEVEFTLDPFEYTEDVNLKLTEPGIFYNPGTIESEPKFWIVGNGTFRITINDVSFQVKDVVGSVVIDSEVLEAYSGTIPMNDKMVGGFPIFKIGENKIDWSGNIQFMSIRPRWRFI
;
A
#
# COMPACT_ATOMS: atom_id res chain seq x y z
N MET A 1 20.19 7.19 14.55
CA MET A 1 19.80 5.85 15.06
C MET A 1 18.64 5.42 14.20
N LEU A 2 18.59 4.15 13.79
CA LEU A 2 17.44 3.64 13.05
C LEU A 2 16.21 3.68 13.97
N ASP A 3 15.13 4.26 13.50
CA ASP A 3 13.85 4.27 14.20
C ASP A 3 12.73 3.73 13.29
N ILE A 4 11.67 3.23 13.92
CA ILE A 4 10.45 2.80 13.25
C ILE A 4 9.39 3.86 13.40
N GLY A 5 8.76 4.20 12.29
CA GLY A 5 7.61 5.07 12.25
C GLY A 5 6.33 4.31 11.95
N ILE A 6 5.25 4.69 12.62
CA ILE A 6 3.89 4.27 12.30
C ILE A 6 3.07 5.51 12.05
N ASP A 7 2.48 5.59 10.86
CA ASP A 7 1.79 6.77 10.34
C ASP A 7 2.68 8.03 10.35
N THR A 8 2.57 8.88 11.36
CA THR A 8 3.35 10.13 11.50
C THR A 8 4.20 10.19 12.76
N GLU A 9 4.14 9.14 13.58
CA GLU A 9 4.77 9.10 14.91
C GLU A 9 5.89 8.06 14.92
N LEU A 10 6.91 8.30 15.73
CA LEU A 10 8.07 7.41 15.86
C LEU A 10 8.02 6.61 17.17
N ALA A 11 8.66 5.44 17.19
CA ALA A 11 8.80 4.67 18.43
C ALA A 11 9.53 5.48 19.53
N SER A 12 10.48 6.33 19.16
CA SER A 12 11.14 7.24 20.10
C SER A 12 10.20 8.26 20.76
N ASP A 13 9.11 8.68 20.10
CA ASP A 13 8.08 9.55 20.71
C ASP A 13 7.37 8.83 21.87
N TYR A 14 7.34 7.50 21.82
CA TYR A 14 6.79 6.61 22.85
C TYR A 14 7.84 6.07 23.81
N ARG A 15 9.09 6.53 23.71
CA ARG A 15 10.23 6.09 24.53
C ARG A 15 10.49 4.57 24.46
N ILE A 16 10.14 3.94 23.34
CA ILE A 16 10.50 2.55 23.09
C ILE A 16 11.57 2.49 22.01
N CYS A 17 12.41 1.46 22.08
CA CYS A 17 13.50 1.25 21.15
C CYS A 17 13.40 -0.15 20.53
N MET A 18 13.77 -0.28 19.26
CA MET A 18 14.02 -1.59 18.67
C MET A 18 15.28 -2.20 19.29
N VAL A 19 15.19 -3.46 19.72
CA VAL A 19 16.33 -4.18 20.32
C VAL A 19 17.40 -4.47 19.27
N ASP A 20 16.96 -4.87 18.07
CA ASP A 20 17.81 -5.25 16.95
C ASP A 20 17.37 -4.53 15.68
N ARG A 21 18.26 -4.50 14.68
CA ARG A 21 17.88 -4.05 13.33
C ARG A 21 16.89 -5.07 12.74
N PRO A 22 15.72 -4.64 12.26
CA PRO A 22 14.73 -5.54 11.68
C PRO A 22 15.28 -6.23 10.42
N VAL A 23 14.81 -7.45 10.19
CA VAL A 23 15.03 -8.13 8.90
C VAL A 23 14.30 -7.40 7.79
N ILE A 24 14.76 -7.55 6.54
CA ILE A 24 14.08 -7.05 5.36
C ILE A 24 13.24 -8.21 4.80
N PRO A 25 11.91 -8.24 5.04
CA PRO A 25 11.09 -9.35 4.61
C PRO A 25 10.70 -9.19 3.13
N THR A 26 10.41 -10.31 2.45
CA THR A 26 9.99 -10.33 1.04
C THR A 26 8.66 -11.06 0.91
N ALA A 27 7.75 -10.51 0.10
CA ALA A 27 6.47 -11.14 -0.18
C ALA A 27 6.64 -12.45 -0.96
N LYS A 28 5.93 -13.48 -0.52
CA LYS A 28 5.89 -14.77 -1.22
C LYS A 28 4.86 -14.70 -2.33
N GLN A 29 5.24 -15.10 -3.53
CA GLN A 29 4.27 -15.29 -4.61
C GLN A 29 3.55 -16.62 -4.42
N LYS A 30 2.22 -16.62 -4.49
CA LYS A 30 1.45 -17.87 -4.50
C LYS A 30 1.76 -18.61 -5.80
N VAL A 31 2.36 -19.80 -5.71
CA VAL A 31 2.70 -20.62 -6.87
C VAL A 31 1.97 -21.95 -6.79
N GLU A 32 1.18 -22.26 -7.81
CA GLU A 32 0.49 -23.53 -7.97
C GLU A 32 1.27 -24.41 -8.96
N HIS A 33 1.60 -25.63 -8.54
CA HIS A 33 2.27 -26.64 -9.37
C HIS A 33 1.27 -27.73 -9.76
N ILE A 34 1.07 -27.91 -11.07
CA ILE A 34 0.09 -28.87 -11.62
C ILE A 34 0.87 -30.01 -12.29
N GLU A 35 0.75 -31.22 -11.75
CA GLU A 35 1.34 -32.42 -12.32
C GLU A 35 0.47 -33.02 -13.42
N VAL A 36 1.07 -33.45 -14.51
CA VAL A 36 0.38 -34.07 -15.65
C VAL A 36 0.94 -35.47 -15.86
N PRO A 37 0.12 -36.54 -15.77
CA PRO A 37 0.59 -37.91 -16.00
C PRO A 37 1.30 -38.07 -17.34
N GLY A 38 2.45 -38.77 -17.33
CA GLY A 38 3.27 -39.00 -18.52
C GLY A 38 4.18 -37.84 -18.92
N ARG A 39 4.21 -36.74 -18.14
CA ARG A 39 5.12 -35.61 -18.34
C ARG A 39 6.15 -35.54 -17.22
N HIS A 40 7.42 -35.33 -17.58
CA HIS A 40 8.44 -34.98 -16.61
C HIS A 40 8.31 -33.49 -16.23
N GLY A 41 8.23 -33.22 -14.92
CA GLY A 41 8.06 -31.87 -14.37
C GLY A 41 6.60 -31.39 -14.33
N SER A 42 6.35 -30.37 -13.50
CA SER A 42 5.04 -29.74 -13.32
C SER A 42 4.84 -28.54 -14.25
N LEU A 43 3.57 -28.22 -14.55
CA LEU A 43 3.18 -26.89 -14.98
C LEU A 43 3.20 -25.93 -13.78
N THR A 44 3.59 -24.67 -14.00
CA THR A 44 3.68 -23.66 -12.95
C THR A 44 2.71 -22.52 -13.25
N LYS A 45 1.82 -22.22 -12.30
CA LYS A 45 0.90 -21.09 -12.36
C LYS A 45 1.22 -20.12 -11.21
N LYS A 46 1.66 -18.92 -11.56
CA LYS A 46 1.97 -17.85 -10.61
C LYS A 46 0.71 -17.03 -10.32
N GLY A 47 0.40 -16.84 -9.05
CA GLY A 47 -0.71 -16.05 -8.55
C GLY A 47 -0.23 -14.74 -7.93
N ALA A 48 -1.10 -14.16 -7.08
CA ALA A 48 -0.82 -12.93 -6.33
C ALA A 48 0.20 -13.15 -5.20
N PHE A 49 0.69 -12.05 -4.65
CA PHE A 49 1.60 -12.04 -3.51
C PHE A 49 0.83 -12.14 -2.19
N GLU A 50 1.42 -12.87 -1.26
CA GLU A 50 0.91 -13.07 0.10
C GLU A 50 1.36 -11.93 1.01
N ASP A 51 0.60 -11.72 2.09
CA ASP A 51 0.95 -10.77 3.13
C ASP A 51 2.27 -11.13 3.80
N VAL A 52 2.96 -10.10 4.29
CA VAL A 52 4.31 -10.19 4.81
C VAL A 52 4.30 -10.10 6.33
N PRO A 53 4.63 -11.18 7.07
CA PRO A 53 4.82 -11.10 8.50
C PRO A 53 6.17 -10.46 8.82
N LEU A 54 6.16 -9.47 9.72
CA LEU A 54 7.36 -8.81 10.24
C LEU A 54 7.30 -8.76 11.76
N LYS A 55 8.25 -9.44 12.42
CA LYS A 55 8.37 -9.44 13.88
C LYS A 55 9.47 -8.48 14.31
N ILE A 56 9.17 -7.61 15.27
CA ILE A 56 10.11 -6.63 15.81
C ILE A 56 10.07 -6.68 17.32
N LYS A 57 11.24 -6.76 17.94
CA LYS A 57 11.40 -6.73 19.39
C LYS A 57 11.63 -5.31 19.86
N PHE A 58 10.91 -4.93 20.90
CA PHE A 58 10.99 -3.64 21.55
C PHE A 58 11.36 -3.79 23.01
N ASN A 59 12.11 -2.81 23.51
CA ASN A 59 12.31 -2.60 24.93
C ASN A 59 12.07 -1.15 25.32
N LEU A 60 11.84 -0.93 26.61
CA LEU A 60 11.76 0.39 27.23
C LEU A 60 12.29 0.34 28.65
N LEU A 61 12.83 1.46 29.11
CA LEU A 61 13.32 1.67 30.46
C LEU A 61 13.00 3.10 30.89
N GLU A 62 12.23 3.26 31.95
CA GLU A 62 11.75 4.55 32.46
C GLU A 62 12.15 4.76 33.93
N ASP A 63 11.88 5.94 34.49
CA ASP A 63 12.05 6.22 35.92
C ASP A 63 10.80 5.89 36.75
N GLU A 64 9.69 5.57 36.09
CA GLU A 64 8.38 5.33 36.69
C GLU A 64 7.75 4.03 36.14
N ASN A 65 6.63 3.62 36.72
CA ASN A 65 5.84 2.49 36.25
C ASN A 65 5.53 2.59 34.75
N ILE A 66 5.93 1.57 33.98
CA ILE A 66 5.72 1.58 32.52
C ILE A 66 4.28 1.29 32.11
N LYS A 67 3.42 0.75 32.98
CA LYS A 67 2.06 0.30 32.61
C LYS A 67 1.19 1.39 31.99
N PRO A 68 1.17 2.65 32.47
CA PRO A 68 0.44 3.74 31.79
C PRO A 68 0.97 4.02 30.38
N LEU A 69 2.29 4.03 30.20
CA LEU A 69 2.94 4.24 28.90
C LEU A 69 2.62 3.09 27.93
N ILE A 70 2.73 1.85 28.40
CA ILE A 70 2.35 0.63 27.65
C ILE A 70 0.92 0.70 27.12
N ARG A 71 -0.05 1.25 27.88
CA ARG A 71 -1.43 1.38 27.38
C ARG A 71 -1.52 2.29 26.16
N ARG A 72 -0.71 3.35 26.10
CA ARG A 72 -0.63 4.26 24.94
C ARG A 72 0.07 3.59 23.77
N ILE A 73 1.20 2.92 24.02
CA ILE A 73 1.96 2.17 23.02
C ILE A 73 1.08 1.11 22.34
N LYS A 74 0.29 0.36 23.11
CA LYS A 74 -0.65 -0.63 22.56
C LYS A 74 -1.67 0.01 21.62
N ALA A 75 -2.22 1.17 22.00
CA ALA A 75 -3.16 1.88 21.14
C ALA A 75 -2.49 2.38 19.86
N TRP A 76 -1.26 2.88 19.93
CA TRP A 76 -0.49 3.34 18.78
C TRP A 76 -0.26 2.21 17.77
N PHE A 77 0.28 1.06 18.22
CA PHE A 77 0.47 -0.12 17.36
C PHE A 77 -0.83 -0.62 16.73
N LEU A 78 -1.90 -0.77 17.52
CA LEU A 78 -3.16 -1.36 17.06
C LEU A 78 -3.95 -0.47 16.09
N ASN A 79 -3.74 0.85 16.11
CA ASN A 79 -4.41 1.79 15.21
C ASN A 79 -3.57 2.20 14.00
N GLY A 80 -2.31 1.78 13.95
CA GLY A 80 -1.37 2.11 12.89
C GLY A 80 -1.82 1.60 11.52
N LYS A 81 -1.59 2.40 10.47
CA LYS A 81 -1.96 2.03 9.09
C LYS A 81 -0.76 1.89 8.17
N THR A 82 0.30 2.65 8.40
CA THR A 82 1.54 2.55 7.65
C THR A 82 2.71 2.31 8.59
N LEU A 83 3.72 1.59 8.10
CA LEU A 83 4.98 1.31 8.78
C LEU A 83 6.11 1.75 7.87
N TYR A 84 7.05 2.52 8.39
CA TYR A 84 8.27 2.91 7.68
C TYR A 84 9.47 2.89 8.63
N PHE A 85 10.67 2.93 8.05
CA PHE A 85 11.91 3.07 8.79
C PHE A 85 12.58 4.38 8.41
N THR A 86 13.20 5.06 9.37
CA THR A 86 13.80 6.39 9.15
C THR A 86 15.01 6.39 8.21
N ASP A 87 15.56 5.21 7.88
CA ASP A 87 16.66 5.05 6.93
C ASP A 87 16.21 4.71 5.50
N ASP A 88 14.90 4.78 5.23
CA ASP A 88 14.30 4.48 3.94
C ASP A 88 13.23 5.54 3.57
N GLU A 89 12.87 5.59 2.28
CA GLU A 89 11.87 6.53 1.72
C GLU A 89 10.54 5.84 1.35
N VAL A 90 10.41 4.54 1.67
CA VAL A 90 9.21 3.75 1.42
C VAL A 90 8.48 3.40 2.71
N TYR A 91 7.19 3.10 2.58
CA TYR A 91 6.37 2.56 3.65
C TYR A 91 5.65 1.28 3.21
N ARG A 92 5.29 0.43 4.17
CA ARG A 92 4.37 -0.69 3.99
C ARG A 92 3.05 -0.37 4.66
N LYS A 93 1.96 -0.96 4.16
CA LYS A 93 0.64 -0.85 4.80
C LYS A 93 0.48 -1.95 5.83
N ILE A 94 -0.01 -1.59 7.00
CA ILE A 94 -0.32 -2.52 8.10
C ILE A 94 -1.73 -3.07 7.89
N LYS A 95 -1.86 -4.40 7.88
CA LYS A 95 -3.16 -5.10 7.82
C LYS A 95 -3.64 -5.54 9.19
N SER A 96 -2.73 -6.06 10.01
CA SER A 96 -3.01 -6.40 11.41
C SER A 96 -1.73 -6.35 12.23
N VAL A 97 -1.92 -6.22 13.54
CA VAL A 97 -0.83 -6.18 14.52
C VAL A 97 -1.19 -7.09 15.68
N GLU A 98 -0.24 -7.94 16.06
CA GLU A 98 -0.31 -8.77 17.24
C GLU A 98 0.82 -8.36 18.19
N ILE A 99 0.46 -8.05 19.44
CA ILE A 99 1.41 -7.64 20.47
C ILE A 99 1.55 -8.80 21.43
N GLY A 100 2.76 -9.32 21.59
CA GLY A 100 3.08 -10.37 22.54
C GLY A 100 2.90 -9.92 24.00
N ASP A 101 3.03 -10.88 24.91
CA ASP A 101 3.09 -10.56 26.34
C ASP A 101 4.28 -9.66 26.65
N ILE A 102 4.09 -8.73 27.58
CA ILE A 102 5.12 -7.76 27.97
C ILE A 102 5.80 -8.28 29.22
N ALA A 103 7.07 -8.68 29.08
CA ALA A 103 7.91 -9.03 30.20
C ALA A 103 8.28 -7.75 30.96
N ASN A 104 7.94 -7.69 32.26
CA ASN A 104 8.16 -6.51 33.10
C ASN A 104 8.74 -6.91 34.47
N GLU A 105 9.93 -7.51 34.47
CA GLU A 105 10.60 -7.99 35.69
C GLU A 105 10.84 -6.87 36.72
N MET A 106 10.97 -5.63 36.25
CA MET A 106 11.01 -4.40 37.05
C MET A 106 9.83 -3.50 36.67
N GLU A 107 9.38 -2.65 37.60
CA GLU A 107 8.23 -1.76 37.37
C GLU A 107 8.50 -0.74 36.25
N GLU A 108 9.76 -0.41 36.07
CA GLU A 108 10.35 0.57 35.16
C GLU A 108 10.78 0.00 33.80
N TYR A 109 10.78 -1.33 33.64
CA TYR A 109 11.32 -2.01 32.48
C TYR A 109 10.27 -2.85 31.76
N GLY A 110 10.34 -2.87 30.44
CA GLY A 110 9.51 -3.75 29.61
C GLY A 110 10.25 -4.27 28.39
N GLU A 111 9.98 -5.52 28.02
CA GLU A 111 10.39 -6.12 26.75
C GLU A 111 9.20 -6.87 26.13
N PHE A 112 9.00 -6.72 24.82
CA PHE A 112 7.93 -7.39 24.09
C PHE A 112 8.24 -7.49 22.59
N GLU A 113 7.55 -8.39 21.91
CA GLU A 113 7.62 -8.54 20.46
C GLU A 113 6.29 -8.12 19.84
N VAL A 114 6.35 -7.41 18.71
CA VAL A 114 5.20 -7.04 17.90
C VAL A 114 5.32 -7.71 16.54
N GLU A 115 4.28 -8.44 16.14
CA GLU A 115 4.15 -9.05 14.82
C GLU A 115 3.19 -8.23 13.97
N PHE A 116 3.71 -7.65 12.90
CA PHE A 116 2.94 -6.94 11.88
C PHE A 116 2.64 -7.89 10.73
N THR A 117 1.37 -7.95 10.32
CA THR A 117 1.02 -8.47 9.00
C THR A 117 0.93 -7.28 8.04
N LEU A 118 1.83 -7.23 7.08
CA LEU A 118 1.98 -6.14 6.13
C LEU A 118 1.43 -6.52 4.75
N ASP A 119 0.97 -5.53 4.01
CA ASP A 119 0.68 -5.67 2.59
C ASP A 119 1.96 -6.08 1.81
N PRO A 120 1.85 -6.89 0.74
CA PRO A 120 3.00 -7.45 0.03
C PRO A 120 4.01 -6.44 -0.52
N PHE A 121 3.59 -5.20 -0.79
CA PHE A 121 4.43 -4.22 -1.47
C PHE A 121 4.86 -3.08 -0.56
N GLU A 122 6.00 -2.50 -0.91
CA GLU A 122 6.46 -1.20 -0.42
C GLU A 122 5.94 -0.09 -1.33
N TYR A 123 5.66 1.07 -0.74
CA TYR A 123 5.00 2.19 -1.40
C TYR A 123 5.78 3.49 -1.16
N THR A 124 5.79 4.38 -2.15
CA THR A 124 6.34 5.73 -2.01
C THR A 124 5.25 6.76 -1.75
N GLU A 125 5.63 7.87 -1.11
CA GLU A 125 4.79 9.06 -1.11
C GLU A 125 4.87 9.76 -2.48
N ASP A 126 3.89 9.46 -3.34
CA ASP A 126 3.89 10.01 -4.69
C ASP A 126 3.27 11.40 -4.79
N VAL A 127 3.90 12.24 -5.59
CA VAL A 127 3.30 13.47 -6.09
C VAL A 127 2.19 13.13 -7.09
N ASN A 128 1.03 13.76 -6.91
CA ASN A 128 -0.07 13.59 -7.87
C ASN A 128 0.32 14.16 -9.25
N LEU A 129 0.15 13.34 -10.28
CA LEU A 129 0.34 13.74 -11.67
C LEU A 129 -0.92 14.45 -12.15
N LYS A 130 -0.80 15.72 -12.56
CA LYS A 130 -1.91 16.44 -13.18
C LYS A 130 -1.74 16.43 -14.70
N LEU A 131 -2.71 15.88 -15.40
CA LEU A 131 -2.74 15.81 -16.86
C LEU A 131 -3.87 16.67 -17.41
N THR A 132 -3.53 17.62 -18.27
CA THR A 132 -4.48 18.40 -19.08
C THR A 132 -4.49 17.96 -20.54
N GLU A 133 -3.50 17.16 -20.95
CA GLU A 133 -3.36 16.60 -22.28
C GLU A 133 -2.75 15.18 -22.23
N PRO A 134 -2.99 14.33 -23.24
CA PRO A 134 -2.38 13.01 -23.35
C PRO A 134 -0.87 13.05 -23.18
N GLY A 135 -0.29 11.99 -22.63
CA GLY A 135 1.11 12.01 -22.27
C GLY A 135 1.69 10.65 -21.94
N ILE A 136 2.95 10.69 -21.54
CA ILE A 136 3.73 9.53 -21.15
C ILE A 136 4.32 9.82 -19.77
N PHE A 137 4.25 8.85 -18.88
CA PHE A 137 4.94 8.91 -17.58
C PHE A 137 5.59 7.57 -17.29
N TYR A 138 6.53 7.58 -16.35
CA TYR A 138 7.35 6.43 -16.02
C TYR A 138 7.01 5.94 -14.61
N ASN A 139 6.65 4.67 -14.47
CA ASN A 139 6.55 3.99 -13.19
C ASN A 139 7.97 3.56 -12.76
N PRO A 140 8.56 4.17 -11.71
CA PRO A 140 9.89 3.83 -11.21
C PRO A 140 9.91 2.57 -10.35
N GLY A 141 8.75 2.01 -10.02
CA GLY A 141 8.59 0.82 -9.21
C GLY A 141 9.15 -0.45 -9.85
N THR A 142 9.21 -1.51 -9.06
CA THR A 142 9.64 -2.85 -9.52
C THR A 142 8.47 -3.79 -9.82
N ILE A 143 7.23 -3.32 -9.64
CA ILE A 143 6.00 -4.02 -9.98
C ILE A 143 4.93 -3.05 -10.49
N GLU A 144 3.88 -3.58 -11.13
CA GLU A 144 2.73 -2.76 -11.54
C GLU A 144 2.05 -2.06 -10.34
N SER A 145 1.52 -0.86 -10.58
CA SER A 145 0.77 -0.11 -9.57
C SER A 145 -0.72 0.01 -9.90
N GLU A 146 -1.51 0.23 -8.85
CA GLU A 146 -2.96 0.44 -8.92
C GLU A 146 -3.30 1.91 -8.63
N PRO A 147 -3.27 2.76 -9.67
CA PRO A 147 -3.46 4.20 -9.52
C PRO A 147 -4.88 4.59 -9.09
N LYS A 148 -4.97 5.77 -8.49
CA LYS A 148 -6.24 6.47 -8.23
C LYS A 148 -6.36 7.68 -9.14
N PHE A 149 -7.41 7.70 -9.95
CA PHE A 149 -7.74 8.82 -10.82
C PHE A 149 -8.81 9.68 -10.18
N TRP A 150 -8.64 10.99 -10.28
CA TRP A 150 -9.71 11.97 -10.16
C TRP A 150 -9.84 12.71 -11.48
N ILE A 151 -10.95 12.44 -12.19
CA ILE A 151 -11.20 12.93 -13.56
C ILE A 151 -12.28 14.00 -13.48
N VAL A 152 -11.97 15.20 -13.96
CA VAL A 152 -12.90 16.33 -13.97
C VAL A 152 -13.37 16.58 -15.40
N GLY A 153 -14.68 16.64 -15.61
CA GLY A 153 -15.30 16.77 -16.92
C GLY A 153 -16.78 16.43 -16.92
N ASN A 154 -17.40 16.39 -18.09
CA ASN A 154 -18.80 15.99 -18.23
C ASN A 154 -19.04 15.05 -19.42
N GLY A 155 -19.97 14.12 -19.27
CA GLY A 155 -20.37 13.17 -20.32
C GLY A 155 -19.69 11.81 -20.20
N THR A 156 -19.51 11.14 -21.34
CA THR A 156 -18.83 9.83 -21.38
C THR A 156 -17.35 10.02 -21.73
N PHE A 157 -16.49 9.38 -20.95
CA PHE A 157 -15.05 9.38 -21.16
C PHE A 157 -14.59 8.00 -21.62
N ARG A 158 -13.58 7.98 -22.48
CA ARG A 158 -12.80 6.79 -22.79
C ARG A 158 -11.33 7.10 -22.55
N ILE A 159 -10.70 6.38 -21.63
CA ILE A 159 -9.29 6.52 -21.28
C ILE A 159 -8.59 5.24 -21.70
N THR A 160 -7.42 5.37 -22.32
CA THR A 160 -6.57 4.28 -22.80
C THR A 160 -5.19 4.39 -22.18
N ILE A 161 -4.71 3.32 -21.55
CA ILE A 161 -3.39 3.21 -20.94
C ILE A 161 -2.69 1.98 -21.52
N ASN A 162 -1.54 2.16 -22.18
CA ASN A 162 -0.75 1.05 -22.77
C ASN A 162 -1.60 0.02 -23.53
N ASP A 163 -2.51 0.50 -24.39
CA ASP A 163 -3.44 -0.28 -25.22
C ASP A 163 -4.68 -0.86 -24.51
N VAL A 164 -4.81 -0.71 -23.19
CA VAL A 164 -6.00 -1.12 -22.44
C VAL A 164 -6.90 0.09 -22.21
N SER A 165 -8.15 0.01 -22.66
CA SER A 165 -9.12 1.11 -22.49
C SER A 165 -10.22 0.79 -21.50
N PHE A 166 -10.60 1.78 -20.69
CA PHE A 166 -11.82 1.77 -19.91
C PHE A 166 -12.69 2.99 -20.24
N GLN A 167 -13.97 2.90 -19.96
CA GLN A 167 -14.93 3.98 -20.16
C GLN A 167 -15.68 4.27 -18.87
N VAL A 168 -16.05 5.52 -18.68
CA VAL A 168 -16.95 5.96 -17.61
C VAL A 168 -18.04 6.80 -18.23
N LYS A 169 -19.30 6.35 -18.10
CA LYS A 169 -20.46 7.00 -18.72
C LYS A 169 -21.07 8.04 -17.79
N ASP A 170 -21.78 8.99 -18.39
CA ASP A 170 -22.68 9.94 -17.72
C ASP A 170 -22.06 10.61 -16.47
N VAL A 171 -20.81 11.05 -16.59
CA VAL A 171 -20.12 11.80 -15.54
C VAL A 171 -20.65 13.22 -15.51
N VAL A 172 -20.95 13.70 -14.30
CA VAL A 172 -21.38 15.08 -14.05
C VAL A 172 -20.37 15.72 -13.10
N GLY A 173 -19.60 16.68 -13.61
CA GLY A 173 -18.56 17.39 -12.88
C GLY A 173 -17.27 16.60 -12.68
N SER A 174 -17.32 15.47 -11.97
CA SER A 174 -16.13 14.63 -11.76
C SER A 174 -16.46 13.19 -11.37
N VAL A 175 -15.47 12.32 -11.54
CA VAL A 175 -15.50 10.94 -11.07
C VAL A 175 -14.12 10.54 -10.52
N VAL A 176 -14.11 9.71 -9.49
CA VAL A 176 -12.92 9.06 -8.95
C VAL A 176 -12.94 7.61 -9.36
N ILE A 177 -11.80 7.09 -9.85
CA ILE A 177 -11.59 5.68 -10.17
C ILE A 177 -10.41 5.21 -9.31
N ASP A 178 -10.67 4.36 -8.32
CA ASP A 178 -9.69 3.86 -7.38
C ASP A 178 -9.40 2.38 -7.62
N SER A 179 -8.27 2.10 -8.26
CA SER A 179 -7.93 0.75 -8.74
C SER A 179 -7.50 -0.20 -7.63
N GLU A 180 -7.14 0.33 -6.46
CA GLU A 180 -6.72 -0.49 -5.31
C GLU A 180 -7.91 -1.13 -4.60
N VAL A 181 -9.04 -0.42 -4.53
CA VAL A 181 -10.28 -0.92 -3.94
C VAL A 181 -11.32 -1.33 -4.98
N LEU A 182 -10.99 -1.16 -6.27
CA LEU A 182 -11.86 -1.47 -7.40
C LEU A 182 -13.21 -0.74 -7.34
N GLU A 183 -13.17 0.55 -6.98
CA GLU A 183 -14.36 1.41 -6.85
C GLU A 183 -14.28 2.64 -7.74
N ALA A 184 -15.41 2.96 -8.38
CA ALA A 184 -15.65 4.19 -9.10
C ALA A 184 -16.74 4.99 -8.35
N TYR A 185 -16.52 6.28 -8.10
CA TYR A 185 -17.50 7.08 -7.35
C TYR A 185 -17.41 8.58 -7.64
N SER A 186 -18.48 9.31 -7.34
CA SER A 186 -18.52 10.77 -7.37
C SER A 186 -19.03 11.29 -6.02
N GLY A 187 -18.14 11.90 -5.23
CA GLY A 187 -18.44 12.21 -3.83
C GLY A 187 -18.69 10.93 -3.03
N THR A 188 -19.94 10.71 -2.62
CA THR A 188 -20.38 9.49 -1.92
C THR A 188 -21.25 8.57 -2.79
N ILE A 189 -21.44 8.91 -4.07
CA ILE A 189 -22.31 8.18 -4.99
C ILE A 189 -21.47 7.14 -5.75
N PRO A 190 -21.79 5.84 -5.68
CA PRO A 190 -21.10 4.82 -6.46
C PRO A 190 -21.39 5.01 -7.97
N MET A 191 -20.39 4.71 -8.79
CA MET A 191 -20.40 4.85 -10.25
C MET A 191 -19.91 3.57 -10.96
N ASN A 192 -19.72 2.45 -10.24
CA ASN A 192 -19.21 1.20 -10.82
C ASN A 192 -20.11 0.70 -11.96
N ASP A 193 -21.43 0.90 -11.87
CA ASP A 193 -22.41 0.55 -12.90
C ASP A 193 -22.23 1.34 -14.21
N LYS A 194 -21.58 2.50 -14.14
CA LYS A 194 -21.26 3.36 -15.28
C LYS A 194 -19.89 3.07 -15.89
N MET A 195 -19.09 2.25 -15.22
CA MET A 195 -17.75 1.88 -15.69
C MET A 195 -17.84 0.68 -16.64
N VAL A 196 -17.09 0.74 -17.74
CA VAL A 196 -16.96 -0.36 -18.69
C VAL A 196 -15.48 -0.64 -18.91
N GLY A 197 -15.08 -1.90 -18.74
CA GLY A 197 -13.68 -2.31 -18.77
C GLY A 197 -13.14 -2.56 -17.36
N GLY A 198 -11.85 -2.90 -17.29
CA GLY A 198 -11.15 -3.12 -16.01
C GLY A 198 -10.67 -1.81 -15.38
N PHE A 199 -10.30 -1.90 -14.09
CA PHE A 199 -9.60 -0.81 -13.42
C PHE A 199 -8.20 -0.61 -14.01
N PRO A 200 -7.73 0.65 -14.12
CA PRO A 200 -6.46 0.95 -14.75
C PRO A 200 -5.28 0.44 -13.92
N ILE A 201 -4.23 -0.01 -14.60
CA ILE A 201 -2.99 -0.49 -14.01
C ILE A 201 -1.84 0.22 -14.72
N PHE A 202 -0.83 0.68 -13.96
CA PHE A 202 0.41 1.18 -14.54
C PHE A 202 1.48 0.10 -14.50
N LYS A 203 1.97 -0.28 -15.68
CA LYS A 203 3.05 -1.26 -15.82
C LYS A 203 4.37 -0.65 -15.35
N ILE A 204 5.36 -1.50 -15.09
CA ILE A 204 6.72 -1.04 -14.83
C ILE A 204 7.24 -0.27 -16.06
N GLY A 205 7.91 0.86 -15.82
CA GLY A 205 8.49 1.68 -16.86
C GLY A 205 7.46 2.59 -17.56
N GLU A 206 7.56 2.68 -18.88
CA GLU A 206 6.78 3.65 -19.67
C GLU A 206 5.28 3.32 -19.68
N ASN A 207 4.45 4.32 -19.37
CA ASN A 207 3.01 4.26 -19.46
C ASN A 207 2.49 5.43 -20.31
N LYS A 208 1.89 5.11 -21.45
CA LYS A 208 1.24 6.07 -22.33
C LYS A 208 -0.24 6.15 -22.01
N ILE A 209 -0.74 7.35 -21.74
CA ILE A 209 -2.14 7.63 -21.51
C ILE A 209 -2.71 8.54 -22.59
N ASP A 210 -3.88 8.17 -23.10
CA ASP A 210 -4.67 8.92 -24.07
C ASP A 210 -6.14 8.87 -23.70
N TRP A 211 -6.92 9.88 -24.09
CA TRP A 211 -8.35 9.88 -23.79
C TRP A 211 -9.19 10.64 -24.81
N SER A 212 -10.48 10.36 -24.77
CA SER A 212 -11.51 11.09 -25.50
C SER A 212 -12.71 11.39 -24.59
N GLY A 213 -13.51 12.37 -25.01
CA GLY A 213 -14.59 12.94 -24.20
C GLY A 213 -14.22 14.31 -23.63
N ASN A 214 -15.18 14.98 -23.02
CA ASN A 214 -15.01 16.33 -22.50
C ASN A 214 -14.38 16.32 -21.09
N ILE A 215 -13.13 15.83 -21.03
CA ILE A 215 -12.28 15.85 -19.83
C ILE A 215 -11.53 17.18 -19.79
N GLN A 216 -11.64 17.89 -18.68
CA GLN A 216 -10.90 19.13 -18.42
C GLN A 216 -9.49 18.85 -17.92
N PHE A 217 -9.36 17.95 -16.94
CA PHE A 217 -8.08 17.44 -16.45
C PHE A 217 -8.27 16.14 -15.67
N MET A 218 -7.16 15.43 -15.45
CA MET A 218 -7.06 14.31 -14.53
C MET A 218 -5.99 14.59 -13.49
N SER A 219 -6.28 14.29 -12.23
CA SER A 219 -5.29 14.21 -11.15
C SER A 219 -5.11 12.75 -10.79
N ILE A 220 -3.89 12.24 -10.87
CA ILE A 220 -3.59 10.82 -10.75
C ILE A 220 -2.64 10.64 -9.58
N ARG A 221 -3.04 9.84 -8.58
CA ARG A 221 -2.12 9.31 -7.58
C ARG A 221 -1.60 7.95 -8.08
N PRO A 222 -0.33 7.83 -8.48
CA PRO A 222 0.12 6.63 -9.16
C PRO A 222 0.30 5.40 -8.27
N ARG A 223 0.64 5.61 -6.99
CA ARG A 223 0.89 4.58 -5.97
C ARG A 223 2.01 3.63 -6.37
N TRP A 224 3.21 4.14 -6.67
CA TRP A 224 4.34 3.31 -7.07
C TRP A 224 4.64 2.23 -6.03
N ARG A 225 4.99 1.05 -6.53
CA ARG A 225 5.15 -0.17 -5.73
C ARG A 225 6.50 -0.80 -5.97
N PHE A 226 7.08 -1.31 -4.89
CA PHE A 226 8.31 -2.08 -4.89
C PHE A 226 8.07 -3.43 -4.20
N ILE A 227 8.78 -4.45 -4.66
CA ILE A 227 8.75 -5.81 -4.10
C ILE A 227 10.12 -6.23 -3.56
#